data_AF-A0A242NW84-F1
#
_entry.id   AF-A0A242NW84-F1
#
_cell.length_a   1.000
_cell.length_b   1.000
_cell.length_c   1.000
_cell.angle_alpha   90.00
_cell.angle_beta   90.00
_cell.angle_gamma   90.00
#
_symmetry.space_group_name_H-M   'P 1'
#
loop_
_entity.id
_entity.type
_entity.pdbx_description
1 polymer ?
#
loop_
_entity_poly.entity_id
_entity_poly.type
_entity_poly.pdbx_seq_one_letter_code
_entity_poly.pdbx_strand_id
1 'polypeptide(L)'
;MITIKTIDGQQYINVPSAFAPDGRGYFERAVNGTTRQVGSTEGDAIRNIKGGLPSGNSKALLGHEKIESGDKNGAISIQSAGDDYLASSSSSRKLRWMFFDFDASRVVPTSNENRPLNIGMTPVMYLGV
;
A
#
# COMPACT_ATOMS: atom_id res chain seq x y z
N MET A 1 -23.39 -22.46 8.04
CA MET A 1 -24.22 -23.24 7.09
C MET A 1 -25.11 -22.27 6.33
N ILE A 2 -25.17 -22.36 5.00
CA ILE A 2 -26.17 -21.62 4.22
C ILE A 2 -27.53 -22.28 4.48
N THR A 3 -28.54 -21.49 4.81
CA THR A 3 -29.88 -21.89 5.19
C THR A 3 -30.87 -21.05 4.41
N ILE A 4 -31.89 -21.70 3.86
CA ILE A 4 -33.04 -21.05 3.26
C ILE A 4 -34.15 -21.04 4.30
N LYS A 5 -34.73 -19.87 4.57
CA LYS A 5 -35.86 -19.70 5.48
C LYS A 5 -37.04 -19.11 4.72
N THR A 6 -38.24 -19.59 4.99
CA THR A 6 -39.45 -18.91 4.54
C THR A 6 -39.93 -17.99 5.65
N ILE A 7 -40.05 -16.70 5.37
CA ILE A 7 -40.56 -15.67 6.29
C ILE A 7 -41.66 -14.94 5.53
N ASP A 8 -42.88 -14.93 6.07
CA ASP A 8 -44.06 -14.28 5.46
C ASP A 8 -44.33 -14.69 4.00
N GLY A 9 -44.12 -15.97 3.69
CA GLY A 9 -44.31 -16.53 2.35
C GLY A 9 -43.20 -16.21 1.34
N GLN A 10 -42.14 -15.49 1.74
CA GLN A 10 -40.96 -15.22 0.93
C GLN A 10 -39.76 -16.07 1.38
N GLN A 11 -38.95 -16.52 0.42
CA GLN A 11 -37.71 -17.24 0.71
C GLN A 11 -36.55 -16.27 0.94
N TYR A 12 -35.79 -16.51 2.01
CA TYR A 12 -34.59 -15.79 2.39
C TYR A 12 -33.42 -16.76 2.48
N ILE A 13 -32.28 -16.37 1.95
CA ILE A 13 -31.03 -17.15 2.02
C ILE A 13 -30.06 -16.37 2.90
N ASN A 14 -29.47 -16.98 3.92
CA ASN A 14 -28.35 -16.33 4.60
C ASN A 14 -27.10 -16.42 3.71
N VAL A 15 -26.53 -15.26 3.39
CA VAL A 15 -25.26 -15.17 2.69
C VAL A 15 -24.18 -14.73 3.68
N PRO A 16 -22.92 -15.13 3.47
CA PRO A 16 -21.80 -14.51 4.17
C PRO A 16 -21.85 -12.99 4.05
N SER A 17 -21.36 -12.27 5.06
CA SER A 17 -21.30 -10.81 5.00
C SER A 17 -20.51 -10.36 3.77
N ALA A 18 -21.10 -9.49 2.96
CA ALA A 18 -20.42 -8.80 1.87
C ALA A 18 -19.58 -7.61 2.36
N PHE A 19 -19.57 -7.37 3.67
CA PHE A 19 -18.91 -6.23 4.31
C PHE A 19 -17.85 -6.68 5.31
N ALA A 20 -16.74 -5.94 5.32
CA ALA A 20 -15.71 -6.04 6.34
C ALA A 20 -16.19 -5.48 7.68
N PRO A 21 -15.49 -5.77 8.80
CA PRO A 21 -15.87 -5.29 10.13
C PRO A 21 -15.97 -3.75 10.25
N ASP A 22 -15.29 -3.02 9.37
CA ASP A 22 -15.32 -1.55 9.30
C ASP A 22 -16.42 -1.01 8.37
N GLY A 23 -17.30 -1.88 7.85
CA GLY A 23 -18.42 -1.52 6.99
C GLY A 23 -18.06 -1.35 5.51
N ARG A 24 -16.79 -1.48 5.10
CA ARG A 24 -16.42 -1.45 3.68
C ARG A 24 -16.92 -2.71 2.96
N GLY A 25 -17.50 -2.54 1.77
CA GLY A 25 -17.88 -3.66 0.91
C GLY A 25 -16.64 -4.34 0.30
N TYR A 26 -16.68 -5.67 0.19
CA TYR A 26 -15.66 -6.43 -0.52
C TYR A 26 -15.88 -6.33 -2.03
N PHE A 27 -14.81 -6.17 -2.80
CA PHE A 27 -14.83 -6.53 -4.22
C PHE A 27 -14.83 -8.05 -4.36
N GLU A 28 -15.70 -8.59 -5.20
CA GLU A 28 -15.73 -10.02 -5.48
C GLU A 28 -14.58 -10.38 -6.43
N ARG A 29 -13.87 -11.47 -6.11
CA ARG A 29 -12.73 -11.89 -6.92
C ARG A 29 -12.64 -13.39 -7.05
N ALA A 30 -12.45 -13.88 -8.28
CA ALA A 30 -12.37 -15.31 -8.56
C ALA A 30 -11.28 -16.01 -7.74
N VAL A 31 -11.60 -17.14 -7.12
CA VAL A 31 -10.62 -18.00 -6.43
C VAL A 31 -9.48 -18.40 -7.36
N ASN A 32 -8.26 -18.57 -6.81
CA ASN A 32 -7.07 -18.91 -7.60
C ASN A 32 -6.58 -20.35 -7.36
N GLY A 33 -7.35 -21.16 -6.63
CA GLY A 33 -7.02 -22.55 -6.31
C GLY A 33 -5.85 -22.72 -5.33
N THR A 34 -5.27 -21.64 -4.81
CA THR A 34 -4.13 -21.67 -3.87
C THR A 34 -4.43 -20.83 -2.64
N THR A 35 -3.97 -19.59 -2.58
CA THR A 35 -4.10 -18.72 -1.40
C THR A 35 -5.44 -18.01 -1.32
N ARG A 36 -6.12 -17.78 -2.46
CA ARG A 36 -7.45 -17.17 -2.51
C ARG A 36 -8.51 -18.24 -2.68
N GLN A 37 -9.07 -18.66 -1.54
CA GLN A 37 -10.18 -19.61 -1.40
C GLN A 37 -11.52 -18.90 -1.25
N VAL A 38 -12.63 -19.63 -1.37
CA VAL A 38 -13.98 -19.06 -1.19
C VAL A 38 -14.12 -18.47 0.21
N GLY A 39 -14.55 -17.21 0.29
CA GLY A 39 -14.71 -16.47 1.55
C GLY A 39 -13.42 -15.93 2.15
N SER A 40 -12.24 -16.27 1.61
CA SER A 40 -10.98 -15.68 2.05
C SER A 40 -10.90 -14.22 1.65
N THR A 41 -10.38 -13.37 2.53
CA THR A 41 -10.26 -11.93 2.28
C THR A 41 -8.81 -11.55 1.99
N GLU A 42 -8.62 -10.65 1.04
CA GLU A 42 -7.34 -9.98 0.83
C GLU A 42 -7.52 -8.49 1.11
N GLY A 43 -6.69 -7.92 1.98
CA GLY A 43 -6.69 -6.47 2.26
C GLY A 43 -6.36 -5.64 1.03
N ASP A 44 -6.72 -4.36 1.05
CA ASP A 44 -6.26 -3.43 0.01
C ASP A 44 -4.73 -3.30 0.03
N ALA A 45 -4.12 -3.25 -1.16
CA ALA A 45 -2.72 -2.90 -1.30
C ALA A 45 -2.41 -2.40 -2.70
N ILE A 46 -1.29 -1.69 -2.80
CA ILE A 46 -0.66 -1.35 -4.07
C ILE A 46 0.60 -2.18 -4.29
N ARG A 47 1.13 -2.22 -5.52
CA ARG A 47 2.49 -2.71 -5.73
C ARG A 47 3.50 -1.81 -5.03
N ASN A 48 4.58 -2.39 -4.51
CA ASN A 48 5.60 -1.56 -3.89
C ASN A 48 6.28 -0.68 -4.94
N ILE A 49 6.32 0.62 -4.67
CA ILE A 49 6.99 1.62 -5.48
C ILE A 49 8.19 2.08 -4.67
N LYS A 50 9.37 1.85 -5.24
CA LYS A 50 10.64 2.35 -4.70
C LYS A 50 11.23 3.37 -5.65
N GLY A 51 11.79 4.42 -5.09
CA GLY A 51 12.47 5.46 -5.84
C GLY A 51 13.52 6.14 -4.99
N GLY A 52 14.37 6.91 -5.61
CA GLY A 52 15.41 7.65 -4.93
C GLY A 52 16.32 8.29 -5.95
N LEU A 53 17.19 9.17 -5.48
CA LEU A 53 18.21 9.73 -6.36
C LEU A 53 19.35 8.72 -6.52
N PRO A 54 19.94 8.62 -7.72
CA PRO A 54 21.13 7.81 -7.91
C PRO A 54 22.26 8.35 -7.04
N SER A 55 22.94 7.46 -6.32
CA SER A 55 24.12 7.82 -5.54
C SER A 55 25.29 8.21 -6.46
N GLY A 56 26.12 9.15 -6.00
CA GLY A 56 27.32 9.58 -6.70
C GLY A 56 27.68 11.04 -6.47
N ASN A 57 28.93 11.37 -6.78
CA ASN A 57 29.45 12.74 -6.61
C ASN A 57 28.57 13.74 -7.37
N SER A 58 28.23 14.84 -6.70
CA SER A 58 27.43 15.95 -7.25
C SER A 58 26.00 15.57 -7.69
N LYS A 59 25.45 14.44 -7.20
CA LYS A 59 24.05 14.03 -7.44
C LYS A 59 23.13 14.20 -6.23
N ALA A 60 23.68 14.61 -5.09
CA ALA A 60 22.93 14.81 -3.85
C ALA A 60 22.11 16.10 -3.89
N LEU A 61 21.03 16.15 -3.10
CA LEU A 61 20.29 17.39 -2.86
C LEU A 61 20.94 18.16 -1.72
N LEU A 62 20.91 19.50 -1.79
CA LEU A 62 21.26 20.35 -0.67
C LEU A 62 20.04 20.54 0.24
N GLY A 63 20.25 20.32 1.53
CA GLY A 63 19.23 20.39 2.57
C GLY A 63 19.61 21.29 3.72
N HIS A 64 18.69 21.35 4.69
CA HIS A 64 18.88 22.06 5.95
C HIS A 64 20.07 21.49 6.74
N GLU A 65 20.78 22.32 7.49
CA GLU A 65 21.99 21.97 8.25
C GLU A 65 21.78 20.87 9.31
N LYS A 66 20.52 20.59 9.68
CA LYS A 66 20.11 19.62 10.70
C LYS A 66 19.61 18.29 10.13
N ILE A 67 19.60 18.11 8.81
CA ILE A 67 19.14 16.84 8.22
C ILE A 67 20.16 15.74 8.50
N GLU A 68 19.71 14.63 9.06
CA GLU A 68 20.54 13.48 9.42
C GLU A 68 20.22 12.25 8.57
N SER A 69 21.22 11.37 8.46
CA SER A 69 20.98 10.04 7.88
C SER A 69 20.00 9.28 8.76
N GLY A 70 18.93 8.74 8.17
CA GLY A 70 17.85 8.08 8.90
C GLY A 70 16.67 8.99 9.23
N ASP A 71 16.76 10.31 9.02
CA ASP A 71 15.60 11.19 9.06
C ASP A 71 14.53 10.68 8.10
N LYS A 72 13.29 10.59 8.55
CA LYS A 72 12.20 10.01 7.76
C LYS A 72 10.87 10.65 8.08
N ASN A 73 10.02 10.78 7.06
CA ASN A 73 8.63 11.14 7.22
C ASN A 73 7.81 10.48 6.12
N GLY A 74 6.86 9.64 6.54
CA GLY A 74 6.05 8.83 5.64
C GLY A 74 6.88 7.90 4.76
N ALA A 75 6.61 7.91 3.45
CA ALA A 75 7.31 7.06 2.49
C ALA A 75 8.77 7.49 2.22
N ILE A 76 9.15 8.72 2.58
CA ILE A 76 10.46 9.30 2.29
C ILE A 76 11.40 9.13 3.49
N SER A 77 12.65 8.72 3.21
CA SER A 77 13.73 8.61 4.19
C SER A 77 15.03 9.15 3.61
N ILE A 78 15.86 9.73 4.47
CA ILE A 78 17.23 10.13 4.14
C ILE A 78 18.14 8.92 4.32
N GLN A 79 18.71 8.43 3.21
CA GLN A 79 19.62 7.27 3.21
C GLN A 79 21.01 7.64 3.70
N SER A 80 21.46 8.84 3.36
CA SER A 80 22.76 9.36 3.77
C SER A 80 22.74 10.88 3.69
N ALA A 81 23.50 11.50 4.59
CA ALA A 81 23.70 12.93 4.62
C ALA A 81 25.09 13.26 5.13
N GLY A 82 25.65 14.38 4.68
CA GLY A 82 26.96 14.86 5.14
C GLY A 82 27.05 16.38 5.05
N ASP A 83 28.10 16.93 5.64
CA ASP A 83 28.29 18.39 5.69
C ASP A 83 28.59 18.95 4.28
N ASP A 84 28.00 20.10 4.00
CA ASP A 84 28.29 20.93 2.82
C ASP A 84 28.21 22.42 3.21
N TYR A 85 28.72 23.32 2.38
CA TYR A 85 28.77 24.74 2.69
C TYR A 85 28.43 25.58 1.47
N LEU A 86 27.45 26.47 1.62
CA LEU A 86 27.17 27.49 0.62
C LEU A 86 28.03 28.71 0.94
N ALA A 87 29.08 28.91 0.15
CA ALA A 87 29.96 30.06 0.26
C ALA A 87 29.46 31.24 -0.58
N SER A 88 29.52 32.45 -0.01
CA SER A 88 29.41 33.73 -0.70
C SER A 88 30.66 34.57 -0.43
N SER A 89 30.83 35.70 -1.13
CA SER A 89 31.99 36.59 -0.96
C SER A 89 32.11 37.19 0.46
N SER A 90 31.03 37.20 1.24
CA SER A 90 30.98 37.84 2.57
C SER A 90 30.55 36.91 3.70
N SER A 91 30.09 35.69 3.43
CA SER A 91 29.65 34.73 4.45
C SER A 91 29.60 33.29 3.93
N SER A 92 29.63 32.33 4.85
CA SER A 92 29.37 30.91 4.57
C SER A 92 28.19 30.45 5.42
N ARG A 93 27.28 29.68 4.82
CA ARG A 93 26.18 29.01 5.52
C ARG A 93 26.40 27.51 5.48
N LYS A 94 26.42 26.88 6.65
CA LYS A 94 26.43 25.41 6.76
C LYS A 94 25.14 24.85 6.17
N LEU A 95 25.26 23.85 5.32
CA LEU A 95 24.18 23.03 4.79
C LEU A 95 24.57 21.56 4.94
N ARG A 96 23.69 20.67 4.51
CA ARG A 96 24.04 19.25 4.37
C ARG A 96 23.58 18.74 3.02
N TRP A 97 24.41 17.95 2.36
CA TRP A 97 23.96 17.17 1.22
C TRP A 97 23.17 15.95 1.72
N MET A 98 22.23 15.46 0.92
CA MET A 98 21.47 14.25 1.21
C MET A 98 21.17 13.41 -0.03
N PHE A 99 21.07 12.10 0.17
CA PHE A 99 20.33 11.20 -0.71
C PHE A 99 19.08 10.72 0.00
N PHE A 100 17.94 10.82 -0.65
CA PHE A 100 16.69 10.27 -0.13
C PHE A 100 16.26 9.05 -0.93
N ASP A 101 15.44 8.23 -0.30
CA ASP A 101 14.64 7.22 -0.97
C ASP A 101 13.17 7.33 -0.58
N PHE A 102 12.35 6.90 -1.51
CA PHE A 102 10.93 6.69 -1.37
C PHE A 102 10.67 5.17 -1.35
N ASP A 103 9.93 4.70 -0.37
CA ASP A 103 9.42 3.33 -0.31
C ASP A 103 7.97 3.35 0.19
N ALA A 104 7.04 3.03 -0.70
CA ALA A 104 5.61 3.07 -0.40
C ALA A 104 5.25 2.14 0.79
N SER A 105 5.98 1.04 0.96
CA SER A 105 5.72 0.05 2.02
C SER A 105 5.90 0.60 3.44
N ARG A 106 6.48 1.79 3.62
CA ARG A 106 6.62 2.43 4.93
C ARG A 106 5.32 3.01 5.49
N VAL A 107 4.32 3.26 4.64
CA VAL A 107 3.07 3.95 5.03
C VAL A 107 1.79 3.28 4.57
N VAL A 108 1.87 2.39 3.58
CA VAL A 108 0.71 1.66 3.08
C VAL A 108 1.04 0.17 2.93
N PRO A 109 0.04 -0.72 2.99
CA PRO A 109 0.23 -2.13 2.62
C PRO A 109 0.68 -2.24 1.16
N THR A 110 1.65 -3.12 0.90
CA THR A 110 2.10 -3.43 -0.45
C THR A 110 2.01 -4.92 -0.76
N SER A 111 1.76 -5.27 -2.03
CA SER A 111 1.67 -6.64 -2.51
C SER A 111 2.33 -6.79 -3.91
N ASN A 112 2.37 -8.00 -4.46
CA ASN A 112 2.74 -8.25 -5.85
C ASN A 112 1.69 -7.75 -6.87
N GLU A 113 0.54 -7.25 -6.38
CA GLU A 113 -0.57 -6.75 -7.17
C GLU A 113 -1.26 -5.54 -6.53
N ASN A 114 -1.75 -4.61 -7.37
CA ASN A 114 -2.67 -3.56 -6.97
C ASN A 114 -4.09 -4.12 -6.89
N ARG A 115 -4.70 -4.11 -5.71
CA ARG A 115 -6.05 -4.63 -5.49
C ARG A 115 -6.77 -3.85 -4.38
N PRO A 116 -8.06 -3.58 -4.53
CA PRO A 116 -8.88 -3.16 -3.39
C PRO A 116 -9.08 -4.33 -2.41
N LEU A 117 -9.67 -4.02 -1.26
CA LEU A 117 -10.18 -5.01 -0.32
C LEU A 117 -11.13 -5.96 -1.07
N ASN A 118 -10.83 -7.26 -1.09
CA ASN A 118 -11.59 -8.23 -1.87
C ASN A 118 -11.82 -9.54 -1.12
N ILE A 119 -12.81 -10.32 -1.59
CA ILE A 119 -13.17 -11.62 -1.08
C ILE A 119 -13.20 -12.66 -2.21
N GLY A 120 -12.67 -13.86 -1.92
CA GLY A 120 -12.63 -14.97 -2.87
C GLY A 120 -14.02 -15.54 -3.14
N MET A 121 -14.40 -15.68 -4.41
CA MET A 121 -15.66 -16.29 -4.85
C MET A 121 -15.45 -17.22 -6.05
N THR A 122 -16.34 -18.21 -6.22
CA THR A 122 -16.38 -19.06 -7.40
C THR A 122 -17.56 -18.63 -8.26
N PRO A 123 -17.33 -18.18 -9.52
CA PRO A 123 -18.43 -17.82 -10.41
C PRO A 123 -19.24 -19.08 -10.75
N VAL A 124 -20.56 -18.97 -10.63
CA VAL A 124 -21.51 -20.01 -11.02
C VAL A 124 -22.52 -19.42 -11.99
N MET A 125 -22.86 -20.17 -13.04
CA MET A 125 -23.91 -19.82 -13.98
C MET A 125 -24.99 -20.89 -13.93
N TYR A 126 -26.25 -20.49 -13.74
CA TYR A 126 -27.39 -21.38 -13.86
C TYR A 126 -27.82 -21.45 -15.33
N LEU A 127 -27.79 -22.65 -15.91
CA LEU A 127 -28.03 -22.85 -17.34
C LEU A 127 -29.50 -23.10 -17.70
N GLY A 128 -30.38 -23.26 -16.72
CA GLY A 128 -31.83 -23.40 -16.95
C GLY A 128 -32.26 -24.62 -17.77
N VAL A 129 -31.37 -25.60 -17.95
CA VAL A 129 -31.62 -26.88 -18.64
C VAL A 129 -31.74 -28.03 -17.67
#